data_AF-A0A6N2ZXX9-F1
#
_entry.id   AF-A0A6N2ZXX9-F1
#
_cell.length_a   1.000
_cell.length_b   1.000
_cell.length_c   1.000
_cell.angle_alpha   90.00
_cell.angle_beta   90.00
_cell.angle_gamma   90.00
#
_symmetry.space_group_name_H-M   'P 1'
#
loop_
_entity.id
_entity.type
_entity.pdbx_description
1 polymer ?
#
loop_
_entity_poly.entity_id
_entity_poly.type
_entity_poly.pdbx_seq_one_letter_code
_entity_poly.pdbx_strand_id
1 'polypeptide(L)'
;MEYENNLILKRLFSKNMLDNLIKNNSNDVFIYAINRYLNGTKAESYDDLFCEFYKLTEKKYRMEYFYKNTLLNKLLLGRHSLNTTTALTEVPIGKSKADFVLVNGKGVVYEIKTELDTLDRLENQICDYYKVFKYVCVVTCEEHYKKLQEKLQNTNVGIYVLTKKNTISVRKKAEEESSFLDKNTIFKLLRKKEYENIIVKNVGYLPKTTQFNYYKECFKLFETIDIDTIHKCMLNLLKKRINIEIEEYKLVPYELKFLVYFSEYKKKDYEKLNYFLKSNIGSD
;
A
#
# COMPACT_ATOMS: atom_id res chain seq x y z
N MET A 1 12.46 11.30 -23.71
CA MET A 1 11.52 12.40 -23.39
C MET A 1 10.32 11.99 -22.55
N GLU A 2 9.28 11.32 -23.06
CA GLU A 2 8.08 11.02 -22.23
C GLU A 2 8.33 9.99 -21.11
N TYR A 3 9.13 8.96 -21.40
CA TYR A 3 9.57 7.96 -20.40
C TYR A 3 10.45 8.58 -19.30
N GLU A 4 11.39 9.46 -19.65
CA GLU A 4 12.22 10.19 -18.68
C GLU A 4 11.39 11.16 -17.82
N ASN A 5 10.36 11.78 -18.41
CA ASN A 5 9.46 12.66 -17.68
C ASN A 5 8.70 11.91 -16.56
N ASN A 6 8.25 10.69 -16.85
CA ASN A 6 7.59 9.81 -15.88
C ASN A 6 8.50 9.42 -14.73
N LEU A 7 9.79 9.17 -15.00
CA LEU A 7 10.76 8.78 -13.99
C LEU A 7 11.02 9.90 -12.97
N ILE A 8 11.08 11.16 -13.42
CA ILE A 8 11.30 12.29 -12.51
C ILE A 8 10.10 12.46 -11.57
N LEU A 9 8.88 12.53 -12.10
CA LEU A 9 7.67 12.68 -11.28
C LEU A 9 7.50 11.50 -10.31
N LYS A 10 7.84 10.27 -10.73
CA LYS A 10 7.84 9.09 -9.84
C LYS A 10 8.84 9.23 -8.69
N ARG A 11 9.99 9.84 -8.93
CA ARG A 11 11.00 10.09 -7.88
C ARG A 11 10.55 11.13 -6.88
N LEU A 12 9.78 12.15 -7.29
CA LEU A 12 9.28 13.20 -6.40
C LEU A 12 8.42 12.62 -5.27
N PHE A 13 7.57 11.66 -5.60
CA PHE A 13 6.70 10.98 -4.63
C PHE A 13 7.31 9.67 -4.12
N SER A 14 8.55 9.75 -3.64
CA SER A 14 9.23 8.64 -2.98
C SER A 14 9.64 9.00 -1.56
N LYS A 15 9.69 8.01 -0.66
CA LYS A 15 10.11 8.20 0.73
C LYS A 15 11.50 8.83 0.81
N ASN A 16 12.45 8.33 0.02
CA ASN A 16 13.81 8.84 -0.01
C ASN A 16 13.89 10.32 -0.43
N MET A 17 13.06 10.74 -1.39
CA MET A 17 13.00 12.15 -1.79
C MET A 17 12.45 13.01 -0.66
N LEU A 18 11.33 12.59 -0.06
CA LEU A 18 10.70 13.33 1.04
C LEU A 18 11.66 13.47 2.23
N ASP A 19 12.30 12.37 2.65
CA ASP A 19 13.26 12.38 3.77
C ASP A 19 14.50 13.23 3.45
N ASN A 20 14.97 13.24 2.21
CA ASN A 20 16.10 14.08 1.78
C ASN A 20 15.74 15.58 1.83
N LEU A 21 14.55 15.93 1.35
CA LEU A 21 14.05 17.30 1.35
C LEU A 21 13.83 17.82 2.78
N ILE A 22 13.21 17.02 3.66
CA ILE A 22 13.03 17.40 5.08
C ILE A 22 14.38 17.61 5.78
N LYS A 23 15.41 16.84 5.41
CA LYS A 23 16.74 16.94 6.04
C LYS A 23 17.56 18.12 5.54
N ASN A 24 17.53 18.37 4.23
CA ASN A 24 18.47 19.30 3.58
C ASN A 24 17.81 20.59 3.07
N ASN A 25 16.48 20.69 3.13
CA ASN A 25 15.66 21.76 2.53
C ASN A 25 15.96 22.00 1.03
N SER A 26 16.60 21.06 0.33
CA SER A 26 16.94 21.18 -1.08
C SER A 26 17.26 19.81 -1.67
N ASN A 27 16.96 19.67 -2.97
CA ASN A 27 17.35 18.51 -3.76
C ASN A 27 17.41 18.89 -5.24
N ASP A 28 18.52 18.61 -5.92
CA ASP A 28 18.74 19.01 -7.31
C ASP A 28 17.68 18.47 -8.27
N VAL A 29 17.22 17.23 -8.04
CA VAL A 29 16.17 16.62 -8.87
C VAL A 29 14.83 17.31 -8.65
N PHE A 30 14.55 17.71 -7.41
CA PHE A 30 13.34 18.46 -7.08
C PHE A 30 13.37 19.85 -7.70
N ILE A 31 14.48 20.59 -7.56
CA ILE A 31 14.69 21.92 -8.19
C ILE A 31 14.59 21.82 -9.71
N TYR A 32 15.24 20.82 -10.31
CA TYR A 32 15.11 20.55 -11.74
C TYR A 32 13.66 20.33 -12.16
N ALA A 33 12.89 19.56 -11.37
CA ALA A 33 11.48 19.32 -11.65
C ALA A 33 10.64 20.60 -11.55
N ILE A 34 10.93 21.50 -10.60
CA ILE A 34 10.24 22.80 -10.47
C ILE A 34 10.46 23.60 -11.76
N ASN A 35 11.72 23.79 -12.15
CA ASN A 35 12.08 24.57 -13.33
C ASN A 35 11.51 23.97 -14.63
N ARG A 36 11.42 22.63 -14.70
CA ARG A 36 10.93 21.94 -15.89
C ARG A 36 9.41 21.94 -16.01
N TYR A 37 8.69 21.68 -14.92
CA TYR A 37 7.25 21.40 -14.96
C TYR A 37 6.38 22.51 -14.39
N LEU A 38 6.94 23.32 -13.49
CA LEU A 38 6.27 24.38 -12.74
C LEU A 38 6.91 25.75 -13.03
N ASN A 39 7.46 25.94 -14.23
CA ASN A 39 8.03 27.23 -14.62
C ASN A 39 6.98 28.34 -14.52
N GLY A 40 7.30 29.42 -13.78
CA GLY A 40 6.37 30.51 -13.52
C GLY A 40 5.29 30.18 -12.48
N THR A 41 5.47 29.13 -11.68
CA THR A 41 4.58 28.84 -10.54
C THR A 41 4.55 30.01 -9.54
N LYS A 42 3.41 30.14 -8.85
CA LYS A 42 3.22 31.06 -7.73
C LYS A 42 3.24 30.33 -6.38
N ALA A 43 3.67 29.07 -6.34
CA ALA A 43 3.86 28.34 -5.11
C ALA A 43 4.77 29.13 -4.17
N GLU A 44 4.35 29.30 -2.91
CA GLU A 44 5.12 30.04 -1.90
C GLU A 44 5.84 29.05 -0.97
N SER A 45 5.31 27.84 -0.82
CA SER A 45 5.78 26.81 0.10
C SER A 45 6.03 25.45 -0.56
N TYR A 46 6.73 24.55 0.13
CA TYR A 46 6.88 23.16 -0.34
C TYR A 46 5.54 22.42 -0.41
N ASP A 47 4.58 22.74 0.46
CA ASP A 47 3.22 22.20 0.39
C ASP A 47 2.55 22.53 -0.96
N ASP A 48 2.64 23.80 -1.37
CA ASP A 48 2.11 24.26 -2.66
C ASP A 48 2.77 23.52 -3.83
N LEU A 49 4.09 23.34 -3.79
CA LEU A 49 4.83 22.60 -4.82
C LEU A 49 4.37 21.15 -4.92
N PHE A 50 4.22 20.44 -3.79
CA PHE A 50 3.71 19.07 -3.81
C PHE A 50 2.28 19.02 -4.35
N CYS A 51 1.43 19.98 -3.99
CA CYS A 51 0.07 20.10 -4.54
C CYS A 51 0.09 20.28 -6.06
N GLU A 52 0.93 21.17 -6.58
CA GLU A 52 1.05 21.41 -8.03
C GLU A 52 1.62 20.21 -8.78
N PHE A 53 2.68 19.58 -8.26
CA PHE A 53 3.21 18.35 -8.85
C PHE A 53 2.18 17.23 -8.86
N TYR A 54 1.40 17.06 -7.80
CA TYR A 54 0.38 16.02 -7.74
C TYR A 54 -0.73 16.28 -8.76
N LYS A 55 -1.20 17.53 -8.92
CA LYS A 55 -2.15 17.92 -9.97
C LYS A 55 -1.62 17.65 -11.37
N LEU A 56 -0.31 17.78 -11.60
CA LEU A 56 0.30 17.39 -12.88
C LEU A 56 0.22 15.87 -13.09
N THR A 57 0.54 15.07 -12.07
CA THR A 57 0.43 13.60 -12.16
C THR A 57 -1.00 13.15 -12.41
N GLU A 58 -1.98 13.80 -11.78
CA GLU A 58 -3.40 13.49 -11.93
C GLU A 58 -3.88 13.62 -13.39
N LYS A 59 -3.43 14.69 -14.07
CA LYS A 59 -3.87 15.05 -15.42
C LYS A 59 -3.11 14.33 -16.53
N LYS A 60 -1.81 14.12 -16.33
CA LYS A 60 -0.91 13.67 -17.40
C LYS A 60 -0.37 12.26 -17.18
N TYR A 61 -0.11 11.85 -15.93
CA TYR A 61 0.69 10.66 -15.62
C TYR A 61 0.24 9.99 -14.32
N ARG A 62 -0.86 9.24 -14.36
CA ARG A 62 -1.41 8.50 -13.21
C ARG A 62 -0.58 7.26 -12.89
N MET A 63 0.62 7.51 -12.38
CA MET A 63 1.52 6.47 -11.94
C MET A 63 0.96 5.69 -10.75
N GLU A 64 1.59 4.57 -10.44
CA GLU A 64 1.25 3.68 -9.32
C GLU A 64 1.09 4.42 -7.98
N TYR A 65 1.95 5.42 -7.69
CA TYR A 65 1.82 6.25 -6.49
C TYR A 65 0.46 6.96 -6.41
N PHE A 66 -0.02 7.50 -7.53
CA PHE A 66 -1.31 8.21 -7.58
C PHE A 66 -2.47 7.27 -7.22
N TYR A 67 -2.46 6.05 -7.76
CA TYR A 67 -3.43 5.01 -7.42
C TYR A 67 -3.36 4.61 -5.94
N LYS A 68 -2.16 4.31 -5.44
CA LYS A 68 -1.91 3.94 -4.04
C LYS A 68 -2.37 5.02 -3.06
N ASN A 69 -1.99 6.27 -3.33
CA ASN A 69 -2.38 7.41 -2.51
C ASN A 69 -3.89 7.67 -2.56
N THR A 70 -4.50 7.53 -3.73
CA THR A 70 -5.95 7.67 -3.88
C THR A 70 -6.71 6.56 -3.17
N LEU A 71 -6.24 5.32 -3.24
CA LEU A 71 -6.83 4.18 -2.54
C LEU A 71 -6.75 4.35 -1.03
N LEU A 72 -5.59 4.73 -0.49
CA LEU A 72 -5.44 5.01 0.93
C LEU A 72 -6.42 6.11 1.37
N ASN A 73 -6.43 7.25 0.69
CA ASN A 73 -7.31 8.35 1.06
C ASN A 73 -8.80 7.97 0.98
N LYS A 74 -9.23 7.32 -0.09
CA LYS A 74 -10.66 7.07 -0.32
C LYS A 74 -11.19 5.84 0.40
N LEU A 75 -10.39 4.78 0.52
CA LEU A 75 -10.81 3.55 1.19
C LEU A 75 -10.48 3.57 2.67
N LEU A 76 -9.26 3.93 3.06
CA LEU A 76 -8.90 3.97 4.48
C LEU A 76 -9.51 5.19 5.17
N LEU A 77 -9.26 6.41 4.67
CA LEU A 77 -9.65 7.63 5.38
C LEU A 77 -11.09 8.08 5.09
N GLY A 78 -11.60 7.78 3.90
CA GLY A 78 -12.94 8.18 3.49
C GLY A 78 -14.06 7.22 3.90
N ARG A 79 -13.74 5.96 4.24
CA ARG A 79 -14.75 4.92 4.56
C ARG A 79 -14.51 4.19 5.87
N HIS A 80 -13.31 4.29 6.43
CA HIS A 80 -12.92 3.53 7.61
C HIS A 80 -12.29 4.41 8.68
N SER A 81 -12.24 3.89 9.90
CA SER A 81 -11.54 4.55 11.00
C SER A 81 -10.10 4.04 11.08
N LEU A 82 -9.15 4.97 11.25
CA LEU A 82 -7.74 4.66 11.51
C LEU A 82 -7.53 3.86 12.81
N ASN A 83 -8.51 3.90 13.73
CA ASN A 83 -8.46 3.12 14.97
C ASN A 83 -8.79 1.63 14.75
N THR A 84 -9.55 1.30 13.70
CA THR A 84 -10.08 -0.05 13.48
C THR A 84 -9.52 -0.71 12.23
N THR A 85 -8.90 0.06 11.34
CA THR A 85 -8.45 -0.40 10.02
C THR A 85 -6.99 -0.07 9.82
N THR A 86 -6.26 -1.05 9.29
CA THR A 86 -4.85 -0.91 8.93
C THR A 86 -4.67 -1.16 7.46
N ALA A 87 -3.88 -0.32 6.79
CA ALA A 87 -3.41 -0.59 5.45
C ALA A 87 -2.00 -1.19 5.49
N LEU A 88 -1.71 -2.10 4.57
CA LEU A 88 -0.37 -2.59 4.27
C LEU A 88 -0.10 -2.35 2.79
N THR A 89 1.16 -2.20 2.43
CA THR A 89 1.58 -2.10 1.03
C THR A 89 2.73 -3.04 0.76
N GLU A 90 2.91 -3.43 -0.49
CA GLU A 90 4.03 -4.23 -0.95
C GLU A 90 4.19 -5.58 -0.23
N VAL A 91 3.07 -6.23 0.10
CA VAL A 91 3.06 -7.46 0.91
C VAL A 91 3.45 -8.66 0.04
N PRO A 92 4.58 -9.34 0.31
CA PRO A 92 4.99 -10.51 -0.47
C PRO A 92 4.08 -11.70 -0.19
N ILE A 93 3.55 -12.32 -1.24
CA ILE A 93 2.65 -13.48 -1.16
C ILE A 93 3.01 -14.45 -2.29
N GLY A 94 3.51 -15.63 -1.94
CA GLY A 94 3.96 -16.61 -2.94
C GLY A 94 5.10 -16.04 -3.80
N LYS A 95 4.89 -15.96 -5.11
CA LYS A 95 5.84 -15.35 -6.07
C LYS A 95 5.44 -13.92 -6.46
N SER A 96 4.34 -13.45 -5.87
CA SER A 96 3.72 -12.17 -6.17
C SER A 96 3.88 -11.21 -5.00
N LYS A 97 3.49 -9.95 -5.22
CA LYS A 97 3.53 -8.92 -4.20
C LYS A 97 2.28 -8.07 -4.30
N ALA A 98 1.44 -8.14 -3.28
CA ALA A 98 0.20 -7.38 -3.21
C ALA A 98 0.50 -5.90 -2.99
N ASP A 99 0.04 -5.06 -3.93
CA ASP A 99 0.29 -3.62 -3.91
C ASP A 99 -0.28 -2.94 -2.66
N PHE A 100 -1.51 -3.31 -2.29
CA PHE A 100 -2.23 -2.71 -1.18
C PHE A 100 -3.16 -3.71 -0.52
N VAL A 101 -3.18 -3.75 0.81
CA VAL A 101 -4.05 -4.63 1.61
C VAL A 101 -4.72 -3.83 2.70
N LEU A 102 -6.04 -3.92 2.82
CA LEU A 102 -6.79 -3.35 3.93
C LEU A 102 -7.22 -4.44 4.91
N VAL A 103 -6.96 -4.23 6.19
CA VAL A 103 -7.32 -5.15 7.27
C VAL A 103 -8.27 -4.45 8.24
N ASN A 104 -9.54 -4.87 8.23
CA ASN A 104 -10.58 -4.43 9.19
C ASN A 104 -11.62 -5.54 9.37
N GLY A 105 -11.42 -6.42 10.36
CA GLY A 105 -12.23 -7.63 10.55
C GLY A 105 -11.98 -8.71 9.48
N LYS A 106 -11.75 -8.30 8.22
CA LYS A 106 -11.28 -9.09 7.10
C LYS A 106 -10.08 -8.44 6.43
N GLY A 107 -9.29 -9.22 5.69
CA GLY A 107 -8.23 -8.73 4.82
C GLY A 107 -8.69 -8.68 3.37
N VAL A 108 -8.54 -7.53 2.71
CA VAL A 108 -8.87 -7.33 1.29
C VAL A 108 -7.63 -6.87 0.54
N VAL A 109 -7.22 -7.62 -0.47
CA VAL A 109 -6.12 -7.26 -1.37
C VAL A 109 -6.65 -6.39 -2.51
N TYR A 110 -5.90 -5.35 -2.86
CA TYR A 110 -6.13 -4.49 -4.01
C TYR A 110 -4.86 -4.51 -4.87
N GLU A 111 -4.92 -5.24 -5.97
CA GLU A 111 -3.91 -5.22 -7.03
C GLU A 111 -4.15 -4.01 -7.94
N ILE A 112 -3.14 -3.22 -8.23
CA ILE A 112 -3.24 -2.00 -9.03
C ILE A 112 -2.74 -2.29 -10.44
N LYS A 113 -3.56 -1.94 -11.43
CA LYS A 113 -3.22 -1.99 -12.86
C LYS A 113 -3.45 -0.61 -13.48
N THR A 114 -2.37 0.17 -13.53
CA THR A 114 -2.35 1.50 -14.13
C THR A 114 -2.53 1.42 -15.65
N GLU A 115 -2.64 2.58 -16.30
CA GLU A 115 -2.74 2.72 -17.75
C GLU A 115 -1.52 2.15 -18.50
N LEU A 116 -0.38 2.02 -17.82
CA LEU A 116 0.88 1.55 -18.40
C LEU A 116 1.13 0.04 -18.17
N ASP A 117 0.30 -0.61 -17.35
CA ASP A 117 0.51 -2.00 -16.97
C ASP A 117 -0.11 -3.00 -17.96
N THR A 118 0.60 -4.10 -18.21
CA THR A 118 0.02 -5.26 -18.88
C THR A 118 -0.76 -6.13 -17.88
N LEU A 119 -1.70 -6.94 -18.40
CA LEU A 119 -2.55 -7.82 -17.59
C LEU A 119 -2.06 -9.27 -17.57
N ASP A 120 -0.86 -9.53 -18.07
CA ASP A 120 -0.36 -10.89 -18.33
C ASP A 120 -0.07 -11.63 -17.02
N ARG A 121 0.48 -10.92 -16.03
CA ARG A 121 0.81 -11.47 -14.71
C ARG A 121 -0.37 -11.56 -13.75
N LEU A 122 -1.49 -10.92 -14.09
CA LEU A 122 -2.60 -10.69 -13.16
C LEU A 122 -3.19 -11.99 -12.59
N GLU A 123 -3.30 -13.03 -13.42
CA GLU A 123 -3.91 -14.30 -13.01
C GLU A 123 -3.06 -15.02 -11.96
N ASN A 124 -1.74 -15.11 -12.18
CA ASN A 124 -0.80 -15.67 -11.21
C ASN A 124 -0.80 -14.88 -9.90
N GLN A 125 -0.89 -13.55 -9.99
CA GLN A 125 -0.99 -12.68 -8.81
C GLN A 125 -2.26 -12.97 -8.00
N ILE A 126 -3.42 -13.02 -8.66
CA ILE A 126 -4.70 -13.35 -8.01
C ILE A 126 -4.62 -14.73 -7.33
N CYS A 127 -4.11 -15.74 -8.03
CA CYS A 127 -3.93 -17.09 -7.49
C CYS A 127 -3.02 -17.11 -6.25
N ASP A 128 -1.93 -16.34 -6.27
CA ASP A 128 -1.06 -16.21 -5.09
C ASP A 128 -1.77 -15.50 -3.93
N TYR A 129 -2.55 -14.44 -4.19
CA TYR A 129 -3.21 -13.68 -3.14
C TYR A 129 -4.30 -14.48 -2.42
N TYR A 130 -5.05 -15.30 -3.15
CA TYR A 130 -6.06 -16.20 -2.56
C TYR A 130 -5.48 -17.28 -1.64
N LYS A 131 -4.16 -17.54 -1.70
CA LYS A 131 -3.47 -18.42 -0.72
C LYS A 131 -3.42 -17.85 0.69
N VAL A 132 -3.64 -16.55 0.85
CA VAL A 132 -3.56 -15.88 2.15
C VAL A 132 -4.80 -15.07 2.49
N PHE A 133 -5.41 -14.39 1.52
CA PHE A 133 -6.54 -13.50 1.76
C PHE A 133 -7.79 -14.00 1.04
N LYS A 134 -8.93 -13.94 1.73
CA LYS A 134 -10.21 -14.41 1.18
C LYS A 134 -10.87 -13.45 0.20
N TYR A 135 -10.38 -12.22 0.09
CA TYR A 135 -10.96 -11.18 -0.77
C TYR A 135 -9.87 -10.51 -1.59
N VAL A 136 -10.01 -10.55 -2.92
CA VAL A 136 -9.07 -9.96 -3.87
C VAL A 136 -9.84 -9.02 -4.80
N CYS A 137 -9.28 -7.83 -5.01
CA CYS A 137 -9.79 -6.81 -5.90
C CYS A 137 -8.70 -6.38 -6.87
N VAL A 138 -9.10 -5.98 -8.08
CA VAL A 138 -8.25 -5.25 -9.04
C VAL A 138 -8.74 -3.82 -9.12
N VAL A 139 -7.81 -2.87 -9.01
CA VAL A 139 -8.03 -1.44 -9.17
C VAL A 139 -7.38 -1.01 -10.48
N THR A 140 -8.14 -0.39 -11.37
CA THR A 140 -7.64 -0.05 -12.71
C THR A 140 -8.24 1.24 -13.27
N CYS A 141 -7.81 1.64 -14.46
CA CYS A 141 -8.38 2.75 -15.24
C CYS A 141 -9.66 2.35 -15.98
N GLU A 142 -10.34 3.32 -16.58
CA GLU A 142 -11.56 3.09 -17.37
C GLU A 142 -11.26 2.28 -18.64
N GLU A 143 -10.09 2.52 -19.24
CA GLU A 143 -9.63 1.91 -20.49
C GLU A 143 -9.41 0.39 -20.36
N HIS A 144 -8.93 -0.08 -19.20
CA HIS A 144 -8.72 -1.51 -18.93
C HIS A 144 -9.98 -2.25 -18.47
N TYR A 145 -11.06 -1.54 -18.14
CA TYR A 145 -12.23 -2.13 -17.51
C TYR A 145 -12.86 -3.25 -18.36
N LYS A 146 -13.11 -3.02 -19.66
CA LYS A 146 -13.78 -4.00 -20.52
C LYS A 146 -13.01 -5.33 -20.58
N LYS A 147 -11.69 -5.25 -20.80
CA LYS A 147 -10.81 -6.43 -20.85
C LYS A 147 -10.78 -7.17 -19.50
N LEU A 148 -10.76 -6.45 -18.39
CA LEU A 148 -10.81 -7.05 -17.05
C LEU A 148 -12.17 -7.66 -16.72
N GLN A 149 -13.25 -7.02 -17.14
CA GLN A 149 -14.60 -7.55 -16.96
C GLN A 149 -14.74 -8.91 -17.66
N GLU A 150 -14.31 -9.01 -18.92
CA GLU A 150 -14.32 -10.27 -19.67
C GLU A 150 -13.40 -11.32 -19.01
N LYS A 151 -12.15 -10.96 -18.68
CA LYS A 151 -11.18 -11.89 -18.07
C LYS A 151 -11.61 -12.42 -16.70
N LEU A 152 -12.30 -11.61 -15.90
CA LEU A 152 -12.65 -11.91 -14.50
C LEU A 152 -14.15 -12.16 -14.30
N GLN A 153 -14.94 -12.34 -15.36
CA GLN A 153 -16.40 -12.47 -15.25
C GLN A 153 -16.81 -13.61 -14.29
N ASN A 154 -16.14 -14.76 -14.40
CA ASN A 154 -16.47 -16.00 -13.66
C ASN A 154 -15.62 -16.21 -12.40
N THR A 155 -15.02 -15.16 -11.85
CA THR A 155 -14.21 -15.24 -10.62
C THR A 155 -14.84 -14.44 -9.48
N ASN A 156 -14.39 -14.67 -8.25
CA ASN A 156 -14.83 -13.91 -7.07
C ASN A 156 -14.10 -12.56 -6.91
N VAL A 157 -13.31 -12.16 -7.91
CA VAL A 157 -12.45 -10.98 -7.87
C VAL A 157 -13.26 -9.71 -8.09
N GLY A 158 -13.10 -8.74 -7.19
CA GLY A 158 -13.71 -7.42 -7.32
C GLY A 158 -13.00 -6.55 -8.35
N ILE A 159 -13.74 -5.66 -9.01
CA ILE A 159 -13.20 -4.70 -9.98
C ILE A 159 -13.57 -3.29 -9.57
N TYR A 160 -12.54 -2.48 -9.35
CA TYR A 160 -12.62 -1.08 -8.95
C TYR A 160 -11.99 -0.24 -10.07
N VAL A 161 -12.68 0.80 -10.49
CA VAL A 161 -12.20 1.71 -11.54
C VAL A 161 -11.94 3.07 -10.94
N LEU A 162 -10.70 3.54 -11.04
CA LEU A 162 -10.33 4.91 -10.76
C LEU A 162 -10.72 5.78 -11.96
N THR A 163 -11.85 6.45 -11.82
CA THR A 163 -12.45 7.27 -12.89
C THR A 163 -11.59 8.48 -13.26
N LYS A 164 -11.85 9.10 -14.41
CA LYS A 164 -11.20 10.37 -14.81
C LYS A 164 -11.46 11.51 -13.82
N LYS A 165 -12.58 11.46 -13.08
CA LYS A 165 -12.92 12.39 -11.98
C LYS A 165 -12.27 12.04 -10.64
N ASN A 166 -11.29 11.14 -10.63
CA ASN A 166 -10.59 10.61 -9.46
C ASN A 166 -11.50 9.96 -8.41
N THR A 167 -12.70 9.53 -8.77
CA THR A 167 -13.55 8.74 -7.88
C THR A 167 -13.29 7.25 -8.08
N ILE A 168 -13.45 6.46 -7.03
CA ILE A 168 -13.34 5.00 -7.10
C ILE A 168 -14.73 4.43 -7.32
N SER A 169 -14.99 3.95 -8.54
CA SER A 169 -16.23 3.29 -8.93
C SER A 169 -16.09 1.78 -8.71
N VAL A 170 -16.97 1.19 -7.89
CA VAL A 170 -17.03 -0.26 -7.72
C VAL A 170 -17.86 -0.84 -8.86
N ARG A 171 -17.20 -1.52 -9.81
CA ARG A 171 -17.86 -2.12 -10.98
C ARG A 171 -18.25 -3.58 -10.77
N LYS A 172 -17.49 -4.29 -9.92
CA LYS A 172 -17.80 -5.64 -9.43
C LYS A 172 -17.35 -5.71 -7.97
N LYS A 173 -18.22 -6.14 -7.06
CA LYS A 173 -17.83 -6.37 -5.66
C LYS A 173 -17.07 -7.70 -5.58
N ALA A 174 -16.05 -7.76 -4.73
CA ALA A 174 -15.37 -9.02 -4.44
C ALA A 174 -16.23 -9.89 -3.55
N GLU A 175 -16.20 -11.19 -3.81
CA GLU A 175 -16.87 -12.22 -3.01
C GLU A 175 -15.82 -13.00 -2.19
N GLU A 176 -16.26 -13.62 -1.11
CA GLU A 176 -15.37 -14.40 -0.26
C GLU A 176 -14.95 -15.68 -0.95
N GLU A 177 -13.66 -15.97 -0.94
CA GLU A 177 -13.12 -17.23 -1.44
C GLU A 177 -12.06 -17.75 -0.47
N SER A 178 -12.38 -18.82 0.25
CA SER A 178 -11.50 -19.40 1.26
C SER A 178 -10.90 -20.75 0.85
N SER A 179 -11.35 -21.36 -0.25
CA SER A 179 -10.92 -22.71 -0.63
C SER A 179 -9.44 -22.80 -1.01
N PHE A 180 -8.82 -21.68 -1.36
CA PHE A 180 -7.42 -21.61 -1.79
C PHE A 180 -6.42 -21.29 -0.68
N LEU A 181 -6.88 -21.04 0.56
CA LEU A 181 -5.99 -20.70 1.67
C LEU A 181 -4.94 -21.81 1.88
N ASP A 182 -3.68 -21.40 2.02
CA ASP A 182 -2.54 -22.31 2.17
C ASP A 182 -1.73 -21.96 3.41
N LYS A 183 -1.64 -22.91 4.36
CA LYS A 183 -0.94 -22.71 5.64
C LYS A 183 0.53 -22.36 5.44
N ASN A 184 1.20 -22.96 4.44
CA ASN A 184 2.61 -22.69 4.15
C ASN A 184 2.83 -21.24 3.67
N THR A 185 1.98 -20.75 2.78
CA THR A 185 2.06 -19.37 2.28
C THR A 185 1.71 -18.37 3.39
N ILE A 186 0.71 -18.65 4.22
CA ILE A 186 0.41 -17.83 5.41
C ILE A 186 1.60 -17.80 6.36
N PHE A 187 2.21 -18.96 6.67
CA PHE A 187 3.35 -19.06 7.58
C PHE A 187 4.54 -18.23 7.08
N LYS A 188 4.85 -18.29 5.78
CA LYS A 188 5.91 -17.50 5.15
C LYS A 188 5.67 -15.99 5.17
N LEU A 189 4.41 -15.55 5.20
CA LEU A 189 4.04 -14.14 5.30
C LEU A 189 4.23 -13.58 6.71
N LEU A 190 4.14 -14.44 7.73
CA LEU A 190 4.28 -14.05 9.13
C LEU A 190 5.75 -13.80 9.51
N ARG A 191 5.99 -12.76 10.30
CA ARG A 191 7.28 -12.50 10.94
C ARG A 191 7.50 -13.52 12.05
N LYS A 192 8.76 -13.76 12.44
CA LYS A 192 9.14 -14.72 13.51
C LYS A 192 8.24 -14.66 14.75
N LYS A 193 8.16 -13.47 15.36
CA LYS A 193 7.34 -13.24 16.55
C LYS A 193 5.84 -13.48 16.32
N GLU A 194 5.36 -13.30 15.10
CA GLU A 194 3.94 -13.44 14.76
C GLU A 194 3.54 -14.91 14.67
N TYR A 195 4.29 -15.75 13.93
CA TYR A 195 3.98 -17.18 13.89
C TYR A 195 4.23 -17.85 15.25
N GLU A 196 5.24 -17.41 16.02
CA GLU A 196 5.49 -17.90 17.38
C GLU A 196 4.29 -17.61 18.28
N ASN A 197 3.71 -16.41 18.19
CA ASN A 197 2.53 -16.03 18.95
C ASN A 197 1.33 -16.93 18.60
N ILE A 198 1.10 -17.21 17.31
CA ILE A 198 0.04 -18.12 16.88
C ILE A 198 0.28 -19.53 17.45
N ILE A 199 1.50 -20.05 17.38
CA ILE A 199 1.83 -21.38 17.89
C ILE A 199 1.63 -21.44 19.42
N VAL A 200 2.21 -20.51 20.18
CA VAL A 200 2.05 -20.50 21.65
C VAL A 200 0.59 -20.39 22.06
N LYS A 201 -0.18 -19.54 21.38
CA LYS A 201 -1.60 -19.33 21.71
C LYS A 201 -2.46 -20.57 21.51
N ASN A 202 -2.17 -21.40 20.49
CA ASN A 202 -3.04 -22.52 20.11
C ASN A 202 -2.46 -23.91 20.49
N VAL A 203 -1.14 -24.03 20.60
CA VAL A 203 -0.42 -25.27 20.92
C VAL A 203 0.17 -25.24 22.34
N GLY A 204 0.46 -24.05 22.88
CA GLY A 204 0.93 -23.85 24.26
C GLY A 204 2.45 -23.81 24.44
N TYR A 205 3.24 -24.19 23.42
CA TYR A 205 4.71 -24.21 23.52
C TYR A 205 5.39 -23.98 22.17
N LEU A 206 6.68 -23.62 22.21
CA LEU A 206 7.57 -23.54 21.05
C LEU A 206 8.53 -24.74 21.04
N PRO A 207 9.02 -25.17 19.86
CA PRO A 207 9.87 -26.35 19.76
C PRO A 207 11.20 -26.10 20.46
N LYS A 208 11.64 -27.08 21.28
CA LYS A 208 12.98 -27.11 21.88
C LYS A 208 13.93 -27.78 20.89
N THR A 209 14.53 -26.98 20.00
CA THR A 209 15.40 -27.48 18.92
C THR A 209 16.52 -26.50 18.60
N THR A 210 17.43 -26.89 17.70
CA THR A 210 18.54 -26.04 17.24
C THR A 210 18.03 -24.88 16.39
N GLN A 211 18.79 -23.79 16.30
CA GLN A 211 18.45 -22.63 15.46
C GLN A 211 18.24 -23.02 13.99
N PHE A 212 19.01 -23.99 13.48
CA PHE A 212 18.91 -24.49 12.11
C PHE A 212 17.55 -25.15 11.83
N ASN A 213 17.01 -25.91 12.78
CA ASN A 213 15.73 -26.62 12.63
C ASN A 213 14.52 -25.79 13.08
N TYR A 214 14.73 -24.67 13.76
CA TYR A 214 13.68 -23.93 14.45
C TYR A 214 12.51 -23.54 13.55
N TYR A 215 12.78 -23.01 12.35
CA TYR A 215 11.74 -22.60 11.41
C TYR A 215 10.88 -23.80 10.96
N LYS A 216 11.53 -24.92 10.64
CA LYS A 216 10.87 -26.16 10.20
C LYS A 216 10.02 -26.78 11.30
N GLU A 217 10.54 -26.86 12.53
CA GLU A 217 9.78 -27.41 13.66
C GLU A 217 8.62 -26.50 14.08
N CYS A 218 8.78 -25.17 13.99
CA CYS A 218 7.67 -24.24 14.19
C CYS A 218 6.57 -24.47 13.14
N PHE A 219 6.94 -24.67 11.87
CA PHE A 219 5.98 -24.93 10.81
C PHE A 219 5.18 -26.22 11.07
N LYS A 220 5.82 -27.30 11.52
CA LYS A 220 5.10 -28.53 11.90
C LYS A 220 4.05 -28.30 12.98
N LEU A 221 4.38 -27.52 14.02
CA LEU A 221 3.40 -27.16 15.06
C LEU A 221 2.30 -26.24 14.51
N PHE A 222 2.66 -25.35 13.59
CA PHE A 222 1.69 -24.45 12.95
C PHE A 222 0.70 -25.23 12.07
N GLU A 223 1.15 -26.26 11.37
CA GLU A 223 0.32 -27.10 10.49
C GLU A 223 -0.81 -27.83 11.24
N THR A 224 -0.64 -28.10 12.54
CA THR A 224 -1.68 -28.77 13.35
C THR A 224 -2.85 -27.85 13.71
N ILE A 225 -2.70 -26.53 13.57
CA ILE A 225 -3.73 -25.55 13.91
C ILE A 225 -4.74 -25.45 12.75
N ASP A 226 -6.03 -25.37 13.06
CA ASP A 226 -7.09 -25.13 12.06
C ASP A 226 -6.82 -23.87 11.21
N ILE A 227 -7.12 -23.94 9.91
CA ILE A 227 -6.76 -22.89 8.95
C ILE A 227 -7.54 -21.58 9.17
N ASP A 228 -8.81 -21.66 9.57
CA ASP A 228 -9.61 -20.47 9.87
C ASP A 228 -9.11 -19.81 11.17
N THR A 229 -8.69 -20.61 12.14
CA THR A 229 -8.04 -20.14 13.37
C THR A 229 -6.72 -19.43 13.08
N ILE A 230 -5.87 -20.02 12.23
CA ILE A 230 -4.63 -19.40 11.72
C ILE A 230 -4.95 -18.06 11.05
N HIS A 231 -5.89 -18.06 10.10
CA HIS A 231 -6.23 -16.88 9.32
C HIS A 231 -6.75 -15.74 10.20
N LYS A 232 -7.63 -16.04 11.17
CA LYS A 232 -8.11 -15.06 12.15
C LYS A 232 -6.98 -14.49 13.00
N CYS A 233 -6.06 -15.33 13.47
CA CYS A 233 -4.91 -14.87 14.25
C CYS A 233 -3.96 -14.02 13.41
N MET A 234 -3.69 -14.42 12.16
CA MET A 234 -2.91 -13.65 11.19
C MET A 234 -3.49 -12.25 11.00
N LEU A 235 -4.78 -12.11 10.67
CA LEU A 235 -5.39 -10.79 10.46
C LEU A 235 -5.25 -9.87 11.68
N ASN A 236 -5.41 -10.41 12.89
CA ASN A 236 -5.22 -9.66 14.13
C ASN A 236 -3.77 -9.19 14.34
N LEU A 237 -2.79 -9.96 13.89
CA LEU A 237 -1.37 -9.60 13.95
C LEU A 237 -1.02 -8.57 12.86
N LEU A 238 -1.49 -8.78 11.63
CA LEU A 238 -1.31 -7.85 10.52
C LEU A 238 -1.88 -6.46 10.82
N LYS A 239 -3.05 -6.40 11.48
CA LYS A 239 -3.65 -5.15 11.93
C LYS A 239 -2.74 -4.32 12.83
N LYS A 240 -1.82 -4.95 13.57
CA LYS A 240 -0.89 -4.30 14.51
C LYS A 240 0.44 -3.88 13.88
N ARG A 241 0.68 -4.19 12.60
CA ARG A 241 1.98 -3.92 11.95
C ARG A 241 2.27 -2.44 11.72
N ILE A 242 1.23 -1.62 11.56
CA ILE A 242 1.36 -0.18 11.38
C ILE A 242 0.87 0.51 12.64
N ASN A 243 1.66 1.47 13.11
CA ASN A 243 1.31 2.34 14.21
C ASN A 243 1.62 3.78 13.80
N ILE A 244 0.59 4.63 13.78
CA ILE A 244 0.68 6.05 13.38
C ILE A 244 0.13 6.95 14.48
N GLU A 245 0.68 8.16 14.59
CA GLU A 245 0.13 9.23 15.42
C GLU A 245 -1.10 9.82 14.68
N ILE A 246 -2.30 9.33 14.99
CA ILE A 246 -3.52 9.61 14.21
C ILE A 246 -3.81 11.11 14.07
N GLU A 247 -3.69 11.88 15.15
CA GLU A 247 -3.99 13.31 15.11
C GLU A 247 -2.99 14.10 14.26
N GLU A 248 -1.70 13.79 14.38
CA GLU A 248 -0.66 14.40 13.52
C GLU A 248 -0.85 13.98 12.06
N TYR A 249 -1.17 12.71 11.82
CA TYR A 249 -1.37 12.17 10.47
C TYR A 249 -2.56 12.81 9.72
N LYS A 250 -3.61 13.24 10.44
CA LYS A 250 -4.73 13.95 9.82
C LYS A 250 -4.28 15.22 9.12
N LEU A 251 -3.29 15.93 9.67
CA LEU A 251 -2.76 17.19 9.15
C LEU A 251 -1.89 17.02 7.90
N VAL A 252 -1.44 15.80 7.60
CA VAL A 252 -0.62 15.54 6.40
C VAL A 252 -1.41 15.85 5.13
N PRO A 253 -0.85 16.61 4.16
CA PRO A 253 -1.49 16.91 2.88
C PRO A 253 -1.90 15.67 2.12
N TYR A 254 -3.00 15.76 1.35
CA TYR A 254 -3.57 14.63 0.61
C TYR A 254 -2.51 13.93 -0.25
N GLU A 255 -1.67 14.71 -0.91
CA GLU A 255 -0.63 14.36 -1.85
C GLU A 255 0.48 13.51 -1.25
N LEU A 256 0.70 13.62 0.07
CA LEU A 256 1.80 12.96 0.79
C LEU A 256 1.33 11.87 1.75
N LYS A 257 0.01 11.74 1.95
CA LYS A 257 -0.57 10.82 2.94
C LYS A 257 -0.08 9.38 2.79
N PHE A 258 0.09 8.87 1.57
CA PHE A 258 0.62 7.52 1.38
C PHE A 258 2.05 7.35 1.84
N LEU A 259 2.95 8.28 1.49
CA LEU A 259 4.33 8.22 1.95
C LEU A 259 4.38 8.24 3.46
N VAL A 260 3.75 9.24 4.07
CA VAL A 260 3.83 9.46 5.52
C VAL A 260 3.19 8.30 6.31
N TYR A 261 2.11 7.71 5.83
CA TYR A 261 1.46 6.57 6.50
C TYR A 261 2.40 5.38 6.68
N PHE A 262 3.26 5.12 5.68
CA PHE A 262 4.23 4.03 5.68
C PHE A 262 5.64 4.48 6.09
N SER A 263 5.82 5.70 6.58
CA SER A 263 7.12 6.22 7.01
C SER A 263 7.52 5.84 8.43
N GLU A 264 6.60 5.31 9.23
CA GLU A 264 6.79 5.00 10.67
C GLU A 264 7.11 6.23 11.54
N TYR A 265 6.72 7.42 11.08
CA TYR A 265 6.97 8.70 11.75
C TYR A 265 6.44 8.73 13.18
N LYS A 266 7.25 9.32 14.07
CA LYS A 266 6.87 9.71 15.42
C LYS A 266 6.51 11.18 15.46
N LYS A 267 5.96 11.64 16.58
CA LYS A 267 5.52 13.03 16.74
C LYS A 267 6.55 14.07 16.27
N LYS A 268 7.82 13.91 16.64
CA LYS A 268 8.92 14.79 16.21
C LYS A 268 9.14 14.80 14.70
N ASP A 269 8.87 13.69 14.01
CA ASP A 269 9.01 13.61 12.56
C ASP A 269 7.87 14.36 11.85
N TYR A 270 6.65 14.31 12.40
CA TYR A 270 5.53 15.13 11.93
C TYR A 270 5.79 16.63 12.13
N GLU A 271 6.37 17.03 13.26
CA GLU A 271 6.77 18.43 13.51
C GLU A 271 7.77 18.91 12.45
N LYS A 272 8.79 18.10 12.14
CA LYS A 272 9.75 18.42 11.07
C LYS A 272 9.10 18.50 9.69
N LEU A 273 8.23 17.54 9.36
CA LEU A 273 7.48 17.55 8.11
C LEU A 273 6.65 18.83 7.99
N ASN A 274 5.90 19.19 9.04
CA ASN A 274 5.04 20.37 9.04
C ASN A 274 5.84 21.68 8.93
N TYR A 275 7.00 21.76 9.57
CA TYR A 275 7.91 22.90 9.42
C TYR A 275 8.42 23.01 7.98
N PHE A 276 8.91 21.90 7.43
CA PHE A 276 9.40 21.85 6.05
C PHE A 276 8.32 22.19 5.02
N LEU A 277 7.11 21.65 5.16
CA LEU A 277 6.02 21.94 4.22
C LEU A 277 5.64 23.42 4.18
N LYS A 278 5.78 24.12 5.32
CA LYS A 278 5.48 25.56 5.46
C LYS A 278 6.68 26.46 5.15
N SER A 279 7.89 25.92 4.93
CA SER A 279 9.03 26.76 4.64
C SER A 279 8.90 27.38 3.25
N ASN A 280 9.30 28.64 3.14
CA ASN A 280 9.27 29.36 1.87
C ASN A 280 10.35 28.82 0.94
N ILE A 281 10.03 28.77 -0.34
CA ILE A 281 10.98 28.35 -1.38
C ILE A 281 12.06 29.42 -1.50
N GLY A 282 13.33 29.06 -1.20
CA GLY A 282 14.48 29.98 -1.32
C GLY A 282 14.81 30.81 -0.07
N SER A 283 14.33 30.41 1.11
CA SER A 283 14.84 30.94 2.38
C SER A 283 16.05 30.12 2.83
N ASP A 284 17.25 30.63 2.55
CA ASP A 284 18.48 30.24 3.27
C ASP A 284 18.49 30.84 4.68
#